data_AF-A0A8I0J5I2-F1
#
_entry.id   AF-A0A8I0J5I2-F1
#
_cell.length_a   1.000
_cell.length_b   1.000
_cell.length_c   1.000
_cell.angle_alpha   90.00
_cell.angle_beta   90.00
_cell.angle_gamma   90.00
#
_symmetry.space_group_name_H-M   'P 1'
#
loop_
_entity.id
_entity.type
_entity.pdbx_description
1 polymer ?
#
loop_
_entity_poly.entity_id
_entity_poly.type
_entity_poly.pdbx_seq_one_letter_code
_entity_poly.pdbx_strand_id
1 'polypeptide(L)'
;MQSITQRTKRRLARAGTGLSHPLLATWAGLTSVIVLMPIIAIAWLAVSGGGGNWPHLMENVIPRATGRTLLLVSLTGATTAIIGILTAWLVASCEFPLRRFLSAALVLPLAIPAYLAAYAFGELFTFTGPVQSLIRLIFGFKTSRDYWFPDIRSLGGAVLVLSSVLYPYIYLACRSMFLMQGRAAADVARTLGAGPLKVFFRIQIPMARPAIMIGLTLVAMETLNDIGAVEFLGVQTLTFSIFDTWLNRGSLAGAAQIACIMLVFVIGLMMIERAARRRQRFSSQKTTSAVHDAVRLSLTGWKKWAAMFACLLPVLSGFAVPFFILGNFALKRIDQFVEPRLLNALFHSILVSGATAMATVLLGFVLAYAARTGHSRVSDTAGRLASFGYGVPGTVLAIGVLFPLAALDNAIDAGMRETFGISTGLMMTGTGFAIIYACSVRFLTMAEGTLEAGFQKLSPHLDMAARALGRTGGQTLRTVLLPMMRPAVLTAALLVFIETMKELSATIMLRPFNFNTLATLVYEDASRAKVEDASVAAMIIVIAGMIPVIAVSRSLEGRS
;
A
#
# COMPACT_ATOMS: atom_id res chain seq x y z
N MET A 1 -21.36 45.74 -10.44
CA MET A 1 -22.45 45.21 -9.60
C MET A 1 -22.46 43.67 -9.44
N GLN A 2 -22.09 42.88 -10.45
CA GLN A 2 -22.09 41.40 -10.37
C GLN A 2 -21.02 40.78 -9.43
N SER A 3 -19.92 41.49 -9.14
CA SER A 3 -18.86 40.99 -8.24
C SER A 3 -19.22 41.11 -6.74
N ILE A 4 -20.08 42.06 -6.39
CA ILE A 4 -20.55 42.27 -5.02
C ILE A 4 -21.58 41.18 -4.70
N THR A 5 -22.51 40.87 -5.60
CA THR A 5 -23.53 39.81 -5.42
C THR A 5 -22.92 38.40 -5.28
N GLN A 6 -21.80 38.11 -5.96
CA GLN A 6 -21.05 36.86 -5.76
C GLN A 6 -20.31 36.82 -4.40
N ARG A 7 -19.78 37.96 -3.93
CA ARG A 7 -19.17 38.06 -2.59
C ARG A 7 -20.22 37.95 -1.48
N THR A 8 -21.43 38.47 -1.67
CA THR A 8 -22.53 38.36 -0.70
C THR A 8 -23.14 36.95 -0.67
N LYS A 9 -23.29 36.26 -1.82
CA LYS A 9 -23.65 34.83 -1.86
C LYS A 9 -22.60 33.93 -1.18
N ARG A 10 -21.31 34.25 -1.32
CA ARG A 10 -20.22 33.58 -0.59
C ARG A 10 -20.18 33.91 0.90
N ARG A 11 -20.73 35.04 1.35
CA ARG A 11 -20.82 35.43 2.77
C ARG A 11 -22.07 34.86 3.45
N LEU A 12 -23.20 34.76 2.77
CA LEU A 12 -24.42 34.14 3.32
C LEU A 12 -24.33 32.60 3.36
N ALA A 13 -23.52 31.98 2.50
CA ALA A 13 -23.14 30.56 2.64
C ALA A 13 -22.16 30.27 3.80
N ARG A 14 -21.66 31.30 4.50
CA ARG A 14 -20.68 31.18 5.61
C ARG A 14 -21.32 31.23 7.01
N ALA A 15 -22.60 31.55 7.14
CA ALA A 15 -23.26 31.65 8.43
C ALA A 15 -24.17 30.43 8.67
N GLY A 16 -23.77 29.53 9.58
CA GLY A 16 -24.66 28.51 10.15
C GLY A 16 -24.32 27.05 9.79
N THR A 17 -23.26 26.50 10.39
CA THR A 17 -23.02 25.04 10.45
C THR A 17 -23.00 24.59 11.91
N GLY A 18 -23.94 23.71 12.29
CA GLY A 18 -24.25 23.29 13.67
C GLY A 18 -23.34 22.22 14.30
N LEU A 19 -22.15 22.02 13.74
CA LEU A 19 -20.93 21.69 14.49
C LEU A 19 -20.05 22.88 14.18
N SER A 20 -19.71 23.70 15.18
CA SER A 20 -18.98 24.94 14.91
C SER A 20 -17.74 24.59 14.10
N HIS A 21 -17.58 25.19 12.92
CA HIS A 21 -16.39 25.09 12.05
C HIS A 21 -15.05 25.03 12.83
N PRO A 22 -14.87 25.72 13.97
CA PRO A 22 -13.69 25.54 14.82
C PRO A 22 -13.50 24.11 15.36
N LEU A 23 -14.52 23.42 15.87
CA LEU A 23 -14.36 22.07 16.45
C LEU A 23 -13.89 21.03 15.42
N LEU A 24 -14.46 21.04 14.22
CA LEU A 24 -14.00 20.14 13.15
C LEU A 24 -12.58 20.51 12.69
N ALA A 25 -12.25 21.81 12.66
CA ALA A 25 -10.90 22.26 12.34
C ALA A 25 -9.89 21.88 13.44
N THR A 26 -10.27 21.91 14.73
CA THR A 26 -9.41 21.46 15.83
C THR A 26 -9.17 19.96 15.76
N TRP A 27 -10.20 19.15 15.50
CA TRP A 27 -10.04 17.71 15.33
C TRP A 27 -9.15 17.38 14.12
N ALA A 28 -9.36 18.03 12.98
CA ALA A 28 -8.48 17.88 11.81
C ALA A 28 -7.04 18.33 12.10
N GLY A 29 -6.87 19.41 12.86
CA GLY A 29 -5.57 19.89 13.34
C GLY A 29 -4.86 18.87 14.24
N LEU A 30 -5.57 18.31 15.21
CA LEU A 30 -5.07 17.26 16.11
C LEU A 30 -4.66 16.02 15.31
N THR A 31 -5.48 15.55 14.38
CA THR A 31 -5.12 14.43 13.50
C THR A 31 -3.84 14.70 12.71
N SER A 32 -3.64 15.95 12.26
CA SER A 32 -2.42 16.33 11.54
C SER A 32 -1.18 16.31 12.43
N VAL A 33 -1.31 16.75 13.69
CA VAL A 33 -0.22 16.69 14.68
C VAL A 33 0.13 15.23 14.97
N ILE A 34 -0.87 14.37 15.14
CA ILE A 34 -0.70 12.93 15.33
C ILE A 34 0.08 12.32 14.15
N VAL A 35 -0.26 12.66 12.90
CA VAL A 35 0.46 12.15 11.72
C VAL A 35 1.88 12.70 11.58
N LEU A 36 2.09 13.96 11.94
CA LEU A 36 3.39 14.63 11.79
C LEU A 36 4.38 14.30 12.91
N MET A 37 3.88 13.91 14.09
CA MET A 37 4.70 13.66 15.26
C MET A 37 5.85 12.67 15.01
N PRO A 38 5.65 11.53 14.32
CA PRO A 38 6.75 10.62 13.99
C PRO A 38 7.81 11.24 13.09
N ILE A 39 7.41 12.06 12.12
CA ILE A 39 8.33 12.72 11.18
C ILE A 39 9.19 13.74 11.93
N ILE A 40 8.58 14.53 12.82
CA ILE A 40 9.26 15.51 13.65
C ILE A 40 10.24 14.80 14.61
N ALA A 41 9.81 13.70 15.24
CA ALA A 41 10.63 12.93 16.15
C ALA A 41 11.89 12.37 15.47
N ILE A 42 11.78 11.86 14.24
CA ILE A 42 12.93 11.36 13.46
C ILE A 42 13.92 12.48 13.16
N ALA A 43 13.43 13.65 12.72
CA ALA A 43 14.29 14.80 12.46
C ALA A 43 15.03 15.24 13.74
N TRP A 44 14.34 15.24 14.88
CA TRP A 44 14.96 15.53 16.17
C TRP A 44 16.03 14.51 16.55
N LEU A 45 15.72 13.21 16.50
CA LEU A 45 16.63 12.10 16.79
C LEU A 45 17.89 12.13 15.92
N ALA A 46 17.73 12.43 14.63
CA ALA A 46 18.84 12.47 13.68
C ALA A 46 19.84 13.58 14.04
N VAL A 47 19.36 14.72 14.54
CA VAL A 47 20.18 15.86 14.95
C VAL A 47 20.75 15.67 16.36
N SER A 48 19.98 15.11 17.30
CA SER A 48 20.41 14.91 18.69
C SER A 48 21.42 13.78 18.87
N GLY A 49 21.53 12.87 17.91
CA GLY A 49 22.32 11.65 17.97
C GLY A 49 23.85 11.79 17.98
N GLY A 50 24.38 13.02 17.91
CA GLY A 50 25.82 13.29 17.87
C GLY A 50 26.49 12.92 16.53
N GLY A 51 27.69 13.45 16.31
CA GLY A 51 28.43 13.29 15.05
C GLY A 51 29.28 12.01 14.94
N GLY A 52 29.46 11.22 16.01
CA GLY A 52 30.46 10.14 16.04
C GLY A 52 30.25 9.03 15.00
N ASN A 53 29.00 8.66 14.72
CA ASN A 53 28.66 7.62 13.74
C ASN A 53 28.47 8.18 12.32
N TRP A 54 28.32 9.50 12.18
CA TRP A 54 27.93 10.13 10.91
C TRP A 54 28.98 10.00 9.80
N PRO A 55 30.29 10.21 10.05
CA PRO A 55 31.33 9.98 9.04
C PRO A 55 31.31 8.55 8.50
N HIS A 56 31.23 7.56 9.38
CA HIS A 56 31.20 6.16 8.98
C HIS A 56 29.96 5.82 8.14
N LEU A 57 28.78 6.32 8.54
CA LEU A 57 27.54 6.11 7.80
C LEU A 57 27.58 6.75 6.42
N MET A 58 28.09 7.98 6.34
CA MET A 58 28.19 8.75 5.10
C MET A 58 29.19 8.14 4.11
N GLU A 59 30.27 7.54 4.61
CA GLU A 59 31.28 6.89 3.76
C GLU A 59 30.89 5.46 3.35
N ASN A 60 30.35 4.66 4.27
CA ASN A 60 30.27 3.21 4.08
C ASN A 60 28.85 2.66 3.85
N VAL A 61 27.82 3.33 4.37
CA VAL A 61 26.45 2.78 4.38
C VAL A 61 25.55 3.53 3.40
N ILE A 62 25.44 4.85 3.56
CA ILE A 62 24.48 5.69 2.84
C ILE A 62 24.66 5.63 1.31
N PRO A 63 25.87 5.76 0.73
CA PRO A 63 26.03 5.74 -0.72
C PRO A 63 25.64 4.39 -1.33
N ARG A 64 26.03 3.29 -0.67
CA ARG A 64 25.74 1.93 -1.12
C ARG A 64 24.24 1.63 -1.00
N ALA A 65 23.63 1.92 0.15
CA ALA A 65 22.21 1.70 0.40
C ALA A 65 21.33 2.54 -0.53
N THR A 66 21.66 3.83 -0.70
CA THR A 66 20.98 4.73 -1.65
C THR A 66 21.07 4.20 -3.07
N GLY A 67 22.27 3.83 -3.52
CA GLY A 67 22.50 3.28 -4.86
C GLY A 67 21.70 2.00 -5.11
N ARG A 68 21.74 1.04 -4.18
CA ARG A 68 20.97 -0.21 -4.26
C ARG A 68 19.46 0.03 -4.26
N THR A 69 19.00 0.98 -3.46
CA THR A 69 17.57 1.35 -3.38
C THR A 69 17.10 1.96 -4.69
N LEU A 70 17.84 2.92 -5.26
CA LEU A 70 17.51 3.52 -6.55
C LEU A 70 17.50 2.48 -7.67
N LEU A 71 18.47 1.58 -7.67
CA LEU A 71 18.58 0.51 -8.66
C LEU A 71 17.39 -0.47 -8.54
N LEU A 72 17.02 -0.88 -7.33
CA LEU A 72 15.87 -1.74 -7.09
C LEU A 72 14.56 -1.07 -7.51
N VAL A 73 14.31 0.17 -7.06
CA VAL A 73 13.08 0.91 -7.38
C VAL A 73 12.95 1.15 -8.88
N SER A 74 14.03 1.53 -9.56
CA SER A 74 14.01 1.80 -11.00
C SER A 74 13.77 0.53 -11.83
N LEU A 75 14.46 -0.58 -11.53
CA LEU A 75 14.27 -1.84 -12.26
C LEU A 75 12.91 -2.48 -11.98
N THR A 76 12.45 -2.49 -10.72
CA THR A 76 11.12 -2.97 -10.36
C THR A 76 10.05 -2.10 -11.02
N GLY A 77 10.20 -0.78 -11.00
CA GLY A 77 9.31 0.16 -11.69
C GLY A 77 9.26 -0.08 -13.21
N ALA A 78 10.40 -0.27 -13.86
CA ALA A 78 10.46 -0.56 -15.30
C ALA A 78 9.77 -1.90 -15.64
N THR A 79 10.09 -2.96 -14.90
CA THR A 79 9.56 -4.31 -15.13
C THR A 79 8.05 -4.36 -14.89
N THR A 80 7.58 -3.80 -13.78
CA THR A 80 6.14 -3.69 -13.49
C THR A 80 5.41 -2.82 -14.51
N ALA A 81 6.01 -1.74 -15.01
CA ALA A 81 5.41 -0.92 -16.04
C ALA A 81 5.24 -1.68 -17.35
N ILE A 82 6.27 -2.42 -17.79
CA ILE A 82 6.19 -3.25 -19.00
C ILE A 82 5.05 -4.28 -18.85
N ILE A 83 5.04 -5.04 -17.76
CA ILE A 83 4.03 -6.09 -17.52
C ILE A 83 2.64 -5.47 -17.39
N GLY A 84 2.47 -4.46 -16.55
CA GLY A 84 1.18 -3.84 -16.24
C GLY A 84 0.57 -3.10 -17.43
N ILE A 85 1.36 -2.34 -18.20
CA ILE A 85 0.88 -1.63 -19.41
C ILE A 85 0.50 -2.64 -20.50
N LEU A 86 1.35 -3.64 -20.75
CA LEU A 86 1.10 -4.64 -21.79
C LEU A 86 -0.17 -5.45 -21.49
N THR A 87 -0.30 -6.00 -20.29
CA THR A 87 -1.46 -6.80 -19.89
C THR A 87 -2.74 -5.95 -19.85
N ALA A 88 -2.67 -4.69 -19.39
CA ALA A 88 -3.80 -3.78 -19.42
C ALA A 88 -4.26 -3.48 -20.85
N TRP A 89 -3.33 -3.25 -21.76
CA TRP A 89 -3.64 -2.97 -23.17
C TRP A 89 -4.24 -4.18 -23.88
N LEU A 90 -3.65 -5.37 -23.70
CA LEU A 90 -4.15 -6.62 -24.28
C LEU A 90 -5.60 -6.89 -23.83
N VAL A 91 -5.86 -6.84 -22.53
CA VAL A 91 -7.20 -7.11 -21.98
C VAL A 91 -8.20 -6.02 -22.40
N ALA A 92 -7.78 -4.76 -22.52
CA ALA A 92 -8.67 -3.66 -22.90
C ALA A 92 -8.97 -3.62 -24.40
N SER A 93 -8.02 -3.99 -25.26
CA SER A 93 -8.09 -3.72 -26.71
C SER A 93 -8.24 -4.98 -27.57
N CYS A 94 -7.96 -6.17 -27.05
CA CYS A 94 -7.93 -7.42 -27.82
C CYS A 94 -8.94 -8.46 -27.31
N GLU A 95 -9.38 -9.33 -28.22
CA GLU A 95 -10.07 -10.60 -27.91
C GLU A 95 -9.10 -11.76 -28.07
N PHE A 96 -9.03 -12.60 -27.04
CA PHE A 96 -8.21 -13.83 -27.00
C PHE A 96 -8.81 -14.83 -25.99
N PRO A 97 -8.43 -16.13 -26.06
CA PRO A 97 -8.95 -17.14 -25.16
C PRO A 97 -8.75 -16.77 -23.68
N LEU A 98 -9.72 -17.11 -22.82
CA LEU A 98 -9.70 -16.87 -21.37
C LEU A 98 -9.58 -15.39 -20.94
N ARG A 99 -9.70 -14.42 -21.85
CA ARG A 99 -9.52 -13.00 -21.51
C ARG A 99 -10.39 -12.52 -20.35
N ARG A 100 -11.67 -12.92 -20.29
CA ARG A 100 -12.57 -12.52 -19.18
C ARG A 100 -12.02 -12.98 -17.83
N PHE A 101 -11.67 -14.26 -17.73
CA PHE A 101 -11.02 -14.83 -16.55
C PHE A 101 -9.69 -14.13 -16.23
N LEU A 102 -8.81 -13.95 -17.22
CA LEU A 102 -7.51 -13.31 -17.02
C LEU A 102 -7.63 -11.84 -16.62
N SER A 103 -8.69 -11.14 -17.05
CA SER A 103 -8.93 -9.75 -16.66
C SER A 103 -9.20 -9.58 -15.16
N ALA A 104 -9.82 -10.58 -14.53
CA ALA A 104 -10.01 -10.66 -13.09
C ALA A 104 -8.73 -11.18 -12.41
N ALA A 105 -8.14 -12.25 -12.97
CA ALA A 105 -7.00 -12.94 -12.36
C ALA A 105 -5.73 -12.09 -12.28
N LEU A 106 -5.52 -11.12 -13.19
CA LEU A 106 -4.40 -10.17 -13.17
C LEU A 106 -4.37 -9.26 -11.93
N VAL A 107 -5.43 -9.24 -11.13
CA VAL A 107 -5.48 -8.49 -9.86
C VAL A 107 -5.08 -9.36 -8.66
N LEU A 108 -5.17 -10.70 -8.79
CA LEU A 108 -4.91 -11.66 -7.70
C LEU A 108 -3.55 -11.51 -7.00
N PRO A 109 -2.43 -11.19 -7.68
CA PRO A 109 -1.14 -11.06 -7.01
C PRO A 109 -1.09 -10.00 -5.90
N LEU A 110 -2.00 -9.01 -5.88
CA LEU A 110 -2.11 -8.04 -4.77
C LEU A 110 -2.49 -8.68 -3.43
N ALA A 111 -3.06 -9.88 -3.45
CA ALA A 111 -3.39 -10.62 -2.24
C ALA A 111 -2.16 -11.20 -1.55
N ILE A 112 -1.03 -11.33 -2.27
CA ILE A 112 0.20 -11.94 -1.75
C ILE A 112 1.18 -10.83 -1.34
N PRO A 113 1.49 -10.69 -0.05
CA PRO A 113 2.57 -9.83 0.42
C PRO A 113 3.90 -10.18 -0.24
N ALA A 114 4.71 -9.17 -0.59
CA ALA A 114 5.95 -9.40 -1.32
C ALA A 114 6.97 -10.24 -0.56
N TYR A 115 7.04 -10.11 0.77
CA TYR A 115 7.88 -11.00 1.60
C TYR A 115 7.45 -12.48 1.54
N LEU A 116 6.14 -12.77 1.48
CA LEU A 116 5.64 -14.15 1.31
C LEU A 116 5.96 -14.68 -0.09
N ALA A 117 5.84 -13.84 -1.11
CA ALA A 117 6.30 -14.18 -2.45
C ALA A 117 7.80 -14.46 -2.47
N ALA A 118 8.62 -13.66 -1.75
CA ALA A 118 10.06 -13.89 -1.65
C ALA A 118 10.38 -15.26 -1.04
N TYR A 119 9.72 -15.65 0.05
CA TYR A 119 9.91 -16.98 0.65
C TYR A 119 9.52 -18.10 -0.30
N ALA A 120 8.35 -17.99 -0.96
CA ALA A 120 7.92 -19.01 -1.92
C ALA A 120 8.85 -19.11 -3.14
N PHE A 121 9.36 -17.99 -3.65
CA PHE A 121 10.34 -17.99 -4.72
C PHE A 121 11.69 -18.55 -4.28
N GLY A 122 12.08 -18.31 -3.02
CA GLY A 122 13.21 -18.97 -2.38
C GLY A 122 13.07 -20.49 -2.51
N GLU A 123 11.96 -21.04 -2.03
CA GLU A 123 11.68 -22.48 -2.06
C GLU A 123 11.51 -23.04 -3.49
N LEU A 124 10.99 -22.24 -4.42
CA LEU A 124 10.86 -22.63 -5.83
C LEU A 124 12.23 -22.87 -6.49
N PHE A 125 13.17 -21.97 -6.21
CA PHE A 125 14.45 -21.86 -6.91
C PHE A 125 15.65 -22.40 -6.12
N THR A 126 15.46 -22.92 -4.90
CA THR A 126 16.51 -23.65 -4.19
C THR A 126 16.95 -24.90 -4.97
N PHE A 127 18.10 -25.45 -4.60
CA PHE A 127 18.59 -26.69 -5.20
C PHE A 127 17.58 -27.84 -5.07
N THR A 128 16.97 -28.03 -3.91
CA THR A 128 15.92 -29.02 -3.69
C THR A 128 14.54 -28.58 -4.21
N GLY A 129 14.42 -27.35 -4.72
CA GLY A 129 13.18 -26.78 -5.20
C GLY A 129 12.65 -27.47 -6.47
N PRO A 130 11.35 -27.31 -6.80
CA PRO A 130 10.72 -27.96 -7.94
C PRO A 130 11.39 -27.64 -9.29
N VAL A 131 11.84 -26.39 -9.49
CA VAL A 131 12.43 -25.97 -10.77
C VAL A 131 13.78 -26.64 -11.00
N GLN A 132 14.68 -26.54 -10.04
CA GLN A 132 16.00 -27.16 -10.17
C GLN A 132 15.91 -28.69 -10.19
N SER A 133 14.98 -29.28 -9.44
CA SER A 133 14.74 -30.73 -9.46
C SER A 133 14.26 -31.21 -10.83
N LEU A 134 13.39 -30.46 -11.51
CA LEU A 134 12.95 -30.76 -12.86
C LEU A 134 14.10 -30.65 -13.89
N ILE A 135 14.93 -29.60 -13.78
CA ILE A 135 16.11 -29.44 -14.65
C ILE A 135 17.06 -30.64 -14.47
N ARG A 136 17.34 -31.02 -13.23
CA ARG A 136 18.18 -32.20 -12.94
C ARG A 136 17.59 -33.49 -13.50
N LEU A 137 16.26 -33.67 -13.41
CA LEU A 137 15.58 -34.84 -13.96
C LEU A 137 15.69 -34.91 -15.48
N ILE A 138 15.52 -33.79 -16.18
CA ILE A 138 15.54 -33.72 -17.66
C ILE A 138 16.96 -33.92 -18.21
N PHE A 139 17.96 -33.29 -17.59
CA PHE A 139 19.34 -33.28 -18.11
C PHE A 139 20.26 -34.32 -17.44
N GLY A 140 19.77 -35.06 -16.44
CA GLY A 140 20.54 -36.09 -15.73
C GLY A 140 21.59 -35.55 -14.76
N PHE A 141 21.54 -34.25 -14.43
CA PHE A 141 22.45 -33.63 -13.46
C PHE A 141 22.20 -34.16 -12.05
N LYS A 142 23.26 -34.42 -11.29
CA LYS A 142 23.21 -35.00 -9.93
C LYS A 142 23.70 -34.02 -8.87
N THR A 143 24.67 -33.17 -9.21
CA THR A 143 25.29 -32.24 -8.27
C THR A 143 25.13 -30.80 -8.71
N SER A 144 25.24 -29.86 -7.76
CA SER A 144 25.21 -28.41 -8.04
C SER A 144 26.40 -27.92 -8.88
N ARG A 145 27.39 -28.78 -9.15
CA ARG A 145 28.54 -28.46 -10.01
C ARG A 145 28.26 -28.75 -11.49
N ASP A 146 27.23 -29.54 -11.77
CA ASP A 146 26.94 -30.00 -13.13
C ASP A 146 26.28 -28.90 -13.99
N TYR A 147 25.68 -27.90 -13.36
CA TYR A 147 25.06 -26.75 -14.02
C TYR A 147 25.11 -25.50 -13.14
N TRP A 148 25.13 -24.34 -13.80
CA TRP A 148 24.98 -23.06 -13.12
C TRP A 148 23.50 -22.66 -13.05
N PHE A 149 23.04 -22.18 -11.89
CA PHE A 149 21.69 -21.65 -11.70
C PHE A 149 21.78 -20.27 -11.02
N PRO A 150 21.04 -19.25 -11.51
CA PRO A 150 21.09 -17.92 -10.93
C PRO A 150 20.55 -17.91 -9.49
N ASP A 151 21.28 -17.27 -8.58
CA ASP A 151 20.84 -17.13 -7.20
C ASP A 151 19.66 -16.13 -7.10
N ILE A 152 18.57 -16.61 -6.51
CA ILE A 152 17.38 -15.80 -6.24
C ILE A 152 17.66 -14.74 -5.17
N ARG A 153 18.61 -14.98 -4.24
CA ARG A 153 19.06 -14.00 -3.24
C ARG A 153 20.00 -12.97 -3.87
N SER A 154 19.45 -12.22 -4.80
CA SER A 154 20.15 -11.20 -5.57
C SER A 154 19.22 -10.04 -5.90
N LEU A 155 19.81 -8.93 -6.36
CA LEU A 155 19.05 -7.78 -6.85
C LEU A 155 18.10 -8.15 -7.99
N GLY A 156 18.53 -9.02 -8.91
CA GLY A 156 17.69 -9.50 -10.01
C GLY A 156 16.52 -10.34 -9.52
N GLY A 157 16.76 -11.20 -8.53
CA GLY A 157 15.70 -11.96 -7.87
C GLY A 157 14.69 -11.06 -7.15
N ALA A 158 15.15 -10.02 -6.45
CA ALA A 158 14.28 -9.02 -5.84
C ALA A 158 13.42 -8.26 -6.86
N VAL A 159 14.00 -7.85 -7.99
CA VAL A 159 13.23 -7.22 -9.08
C VAL A 159 12.17 -8.19 -9.61
N LEU A 160 12.52 -9.46 -9.81
CA LEU A 160 11.60 -10.47 -10.33
C LEU A 160 10.41 -10.70 -9.36
N VAL A 161 10.71 -10.94 -8.08
CA VAL A 161 9.71 -11.21 -7.04
C VAL A 161 8.81 -10.00 -6.81
N LEU A 162 9.39 -8.82 -6.60
CA LEU A 162 8.59 -7.61 -6.37
C LEU A 162 7.75 -7.28 -7.60
N SER A 163 8.29 -7.45 -8.81
CA SER A 163 7.52 -7.15 -10.02
C SER A 163 6.38 -8.12 -10.26
N SER A 164 6.49 -9.38 -9.84
CA SER A 164 5.44 -10.38 -10.02
C SER A 164 4.21 -10.08 -9.16
N VAL A 165 4.36 -9.39 -8.02
CA VAL A 165 3.24 -9.02 -7.14
C VAL A 165 2.81 -7.56 -7.24
N LEU A 166 3.70 -6.64 -7.66
CA LEU A 166 3.41 -5.20 -7.71
C LEU A 166 2.91 -4.68 -9.07
N TYR A 167 3.05 -5.43 -10.17
CA TYR A 167 2.51 -5.01 -11.48
C TYR A 167 1.01 -4.67 -11.49
N PRO A 168 0.12 -5.27 -10.65
CA PRO A 168 -1.31 -4.98 -10.71
C PRO A 168 -1.65 -3.52 -10.43
N TYR A 169 -0.83 -2.78 -9.67
CA TYR A 169 -1.02 -1.34 -9.44
C TYR A 169 -1.04 -0.54 -10.76
N ILE A 170 -0.12 -0.87 -11.67
CA ILE A 170 -0.05 -0.24 -12.99
C ILE A 170 -1.13 -0.81 -13.92
N TYR A 171 -1.40 -2.11 -13.85
CA TYR A 171 -2.47 -2.76 -14.61
C TYR A 171 -3.83 -2.07 -14.37
N LEU A 172 -4.24 -1.91 -13.11
CA LEU A 172 -5.52 -1.30 -12.73
C LEU A 172 -5.61 0.16 -13.22
N ALA A 173 -4.54 0.93 -12.98
CA ALA A 173 -4.46 2.33 -13.38
C ALA A 173 -4.56 2.49 -14.91
N CYS A 174 -3.79 1.70 -15.67
CA CYS A 174 -3.78 1.75 -17.13
C CYS A 174 -5.06 1.20 -17.76
N ARG A 175 -5.61 0.11 -17.23
CA ARG A 175 -6.83 -0.52 -17.76
C ARG A 175 -8.00 0.46 -17.73
N SER A 176 -8.23 1.14 -16.61
CA SER A 176 -9.29 2.14 -16.50
C SER A 176 -9.16 3.25 -17.56
N MET A 177 -7.95 3.75 -17.80
CA MET A 177 -7.66 4.77 -18.81
C MET A 177 -7.85 4.27 -20.25
N PHE A 178 -7.40 3.04 -20.55
CA PHE A 178 -7.58 2.45 -21.87
C PHE A 178 -9.06 2.18 -22.18
N LEU A 179 -9.85 1.78 -21.18
CA LEU A 179 -11.29 1.56 -21.33
C LEU A 179 -12.08 2.86 -21.53
N MET A 180 -11.72 3.95 -20.83
CA MET A 180 -12.49 5.19 -20.85
C MET A 180 -12.04 6.17 -21.94
N GLN A 181 -10.74 6.50 -22.02
CA GLN A 181 -10.23 7.59 -22.84
C GLN A 181 -9.44 7.09 -24.06
N GLY A 182 -8.71 5.98 -23.90
CA GLY A 182 -7.88 5.40 -24.95
C GLY A 182 -8.66 4.80 -26.12
N ARG A 183 -9.97 4.56 -25.98
CA ARG A 183 -10.81 3.95 -27.02
C ARG A 183 -11.35 4.94 -28.05
N ALA A 184 -11.98 6.04 -27.62
CA ALA A 184 -12.49 7.06 -28.56
C ALA A 184 -11.38 7.65 -29.44
N ALA A 185 -10.23 7.98 -28.84
CA ALA A 185 -9.07 8.46 -29.58
C ALA A 185 -8.44 7.38 -30.47
N ALA A 186 -8.51 6.10 -30.08
CA ALA A 186 -8.05 4.99 -30.89
C ALA A 186 -8.92 4.76 -32.12
N ASP A 187 -10.23 4.86 -31.99
CA ASP A 187 -11.16 4.63 -33.11
C ASP A 187 -11.05 5.74 -34.17
N VAL A 188 -10.94 7.01 -33.76
CA VAL A 188 -10.65 8.14 -34.68
C VAL A 188 -9.31 7.96 -35.39
N ALA A 189 -8.29 7.48 -34.70
CA ALA A 189 -7.00 7.24 -35.31
C ALA A 189 -7.04 6.07 -36.32
N ARG A 190 -7.84 5.03 -36.04
CA ARG A 190 -8.05 3.92 -36.98
C ARG A 190 -8.80 4.36 -38.23
N THR A 191 -9.81 5.24 -38.12
CA THR A 191 -10.47 5.81 -39.30
C THR A 191 -9.52 6.66 -40.15
N LEU A 192 -8.47 7.21 -39.55
CA LEU A 192 -7.38 7.91 -40.26
C LEU A 192 -6.27 6.96 -40.77
N GLY A 193 -6.50 5.64 -40.78
CA GLY A 193 -5.57 4.64 -41.31
C GLY A 193 -4.42 4.26 -40.36
N ALA A 194 -4.47 4.63 -39.07
CA ALA A 194 -3.45 4.22 -38.12
C ALA A 194 -3.65 2.77 -37.65
N GLY A 195 -2.62 1.93 -37.84
CA GLY A 195 -2.61 0.56 -37.35
C GLY A 195 -2.56 0.46 -35.81
N PRO A 196 -2.90 -0.71 -35.22
CA PRO A 196 -3.03 -0.88 -33.76
C PRO A 196 -1.80 -0.50 -32.93
N LEU A 197 -0.59 -0.86 -33.40
CA LEU A 197 0.66 -0.52 -32.71
C LEU A 197 0.94 1.00 -32.77
N LYS A 198 0.66 1.64 -33.90
CA LYS A 198 0.82 3.10 -34.06
C LYS A 198 -0.11 3.84 -33.11
N VAL A 199 -1.36 3.40 -33.01
CA VAL A 199 -2.34 3.93 -32.05
C VAL A 199 -1.89 3.71 -30.61
N PHE A 200 -1.39 2.53 -30.28
CA PHE A 200 -0.90 2.22 -28.95
C PHE A 200 0.23 3.15 -28.50
N PHE A 201 1.32 3.25 -29.28
CA PHE A 201 2.49 4.04 -28.91
C PHE A 201 2.27 5.56 -29.02
N ARG A 202 1.53 6.04 -30.03
CA ARG A 202 1.38 7.49 -30.26
C ARG A 202 0.18 8.11 -29.56
N ILE A 203 -0.81 7.32 -29.16
CA ILE A 203 -2.07 7.85 -28.60
C ILE A 203 -2.32 7.28 -27.21
N GLN A 204 -2.44 5.96 -27.10
CA GLN A 204 -2.88 5.33 -25.85
C GLN A 204 -1.85 5.47 -24.72
N ILE A 205 -0.56 5.19 -24.97
CA ILE A 205 0.50 5.37 -23.95
C ILE A 205 0.61 6.84 -23.50
N PRO A 206 0.74 7.84 -24.40
CA PRO A 206 0.81 9.25 -24.00
C PRO A 206 -0.38 9.70 -23.16
N MET A 207 -1.59 9.26 -23.50
CA MET A 207 -2.80 9.55 -22.72
C MET A 207 -2.80 8.83 -21.36
N ALA A 208 -2.22 7.63 -21.28
CA ALA A 208 -2.12 6.87 -20.04
C ALA A 208 -0.96 7.32 -19.12
N ARG A 209 -0.05 8.20 -19.56
CA ARG A 209 1.11 8.68 -18.77
C ARG A 209 0.76 9.09 -17.33
N PRO A 210 -0.30 9.88 -17.05
CA PRO A 210 -0.64 10.23 -15.68
C PRO A 210 -1.00 9.02 -14.81
N ALA A 211 -1.70 8.02 -15.38
CA ALA A 211 -2.04 6.79 -14.67
C ALA A 211 -0.81 5.90 -14.45
N ILE A 212 0.07 5.80 -15.46
CA ILE A 212 1.35 5.09 -15.35
C ILE A 212 2.19 5.69 -14.22
N MET A 213 2.31 7.02 -14.14
CA MET A 213 3.09 7.70 -13.09
C MET A 213 2.51 7.46 -11.68
N ILE A 214 1.18 7.44 -11.54
CA ILE A 214 0.54 7.10 -10.27
C ILE A 214 0.86 5.66 -9.88
N GLY A 215 0.67 4.71 -10.79
CA GLY A 215 0.99 3.30 -10.55
C GLY A 215 2.47 3.08 -10.22
N LEU A 216 3.39 3.71 -10.95
CA LEU A 216 4.83 3.68 -10.69
C LEU A 216 5.18 4.22 -9.30
N THR A 217 4.53 5.30 -8.87
CA THR A 217 4.79 5.85 -7.55
C THR A 217 4.33 4.89 -6.44
N LEU A 218 3.18 4.24 -6.61
CA LEU A 218 2.71 3.22 -5.67
C LEU A 218 3.67 2.02 -5.62
N VAL A 219 4.13 1.53 -6.78
CA VAL A 219 5.14 0.46 -6.85
C VAL A 219 6.43 0.87 -6.14
N ALA A 220 6.89 2.11 -6.34
CA ALA A 220 8.08 2.62 -5.69
C ALA A 220 7.92 2.71 -4.17
N MET A 221 6.77 3.19 -3.69
CA MET A 221 6.46 3.26 -2.25
C MET A 221 6.41 1.88 -1.60
N GLU A 222 5.77 0.90 -2.25
CA GLU A 222 5.73 -0.48 -1.73
C GLU A 222 7.12 -1.14 -1.75
N THR A 223 7.91 -0.89 -2.82
CA THR A 223 9.30 -1.38 -2.91
C THR A 223 10.18 -0.79 -1.82
N LEU A 224 9.98 0.48 -1.48
CA LEU A 224 10.69 1.14 -0.38
C LEU A 224 10.20 0.65 0.99
N ASN A 225 8.94 0.25 1.12
CA ASN A 225 8.41 -0.18 2.40
C ASN A 225 8.81 -1.61 2.78
N ASP A 226 8.98 -2.50 1.79
CA ASP A 226 9.11 -3.93 2.05
C ASP A 226 10.51 -4.30 2.59
N ILE A 227 10.58 -4.56 3.89
CA ILE A 227 11.80 -5.07 4.53
C ILE A 227 11.95 -6.59 4.37
N GLY A 228 10.86 -7.34 4.47
CA GLY A 228 10.92 -8.80 4.53
C GLY A 228 11.44 -9.42 3.23
N ALA A 229 11.00 -8.90 2.08
CA ALA A 229 11.47 -9.35 0.78
C ALA A 229 12.93 -8.98 0.53
N VAL A 230 13.32 -7.73 0.79
CA VAL A 230 14.69 -7.26 0.50
C VAL A 230 15.72 -7.87 1.43
N GLU A 231 15.37 -8.09 2.69
CA GLU A 231 16.24 -8.79 3.65
C GLU A 231 16.43 -10.25 3.24
N PHE A 232 15.33 -10.97 2.95
CA PHE A 232 15.40 -12.38 2.56
C PHE A 232 16.20 -12.60 1.27
N LEU A 233 16.05 -11.68 0.32
CA LEU A 233 16.75 -11.73 -0.97
C LEU A 233 18.15 -11.10 -0.92
N GLY A 234 18.61 -10.65 0.26
CA GLY A 234 19.97 -10.15 0.46
C GLY A 234 20.27 -8.80 -0.20
N VAL A 235 19.25 -7.96 -0.42
CA VAL A 235 19.42 -6.64 -1.04
C VAL A 235 19.49 -5.55 0.02
N GLN A 236 20.68 -4.95 0.18
CA GLN A 236 20.95 -3.89 1.14
C GLN A 236 20.35 -2.54 0.70
N THR A 237 19.05 -2.36 0.88
CA THR A 237 18.33 -1.10 0.64
C THR A 237 18.42 -0.16 1.84
N LEU A 238 17.97 1.10 1.68
CA LEU A 238 17.83 2.07 2.78
C LEU A 238 16.94 1.51 3.90
N THR A 239 15.85 0.85 3.55
CA THR A 239 14.92 0.19 4.49
C THR A 239 15.62 -0.87 5.33
N PHE A 240 16.40 -1.73 4.68
CA PHE A 240 17.22 -2.73 5.36
C PHE A 240 18.30 -2.07 6.22
N SER A 241 18.98 -1.04 5.73
CA SER A 241 20.02 -0.33 6.49
C SER A 241 19.48 0.37 7.73
N ILE A 242 18.24 0.88 7.71
CA ILE A 242 17.57 1.44 8.90
C ILE A 242 17.41 0.35 9.97
N PHE A 243 16.91 -0.83 9.58
CA PHE A 243 16.73 -1.96 10.47
C PHE A 243 18.05 -2.50 11.02
N ASP A 244 19.04 -2.76 10.16
CA ASP A 244 20.37 -3.25 10.55
C ASP A 244 21.08 -2.27 11.50
N THR A 245 21.02 -0.98 11.21
CA THR A 245 21.68 0.05 12.03
C THR A 245 21.06 0.17 13.41
N TRP A 246 19.75 -0.01 13.52
CA TRP A 246 19.09 0.05 14.82
C TRP A 246 19.25 -1.26 15.60
N LEU A 247 18.83 -2.40 15.04
CA LEU A 247 18.72 -3.65 15.78
C LEU A 247 20.05 -4.40 15.91
N ASN A 248 20.86 -4.45 14.84
CA ASN A 248 22.11 -5.22 14.85
C ASN A 248 23.30 -4.37 15.33
N ARG A 249 23.28 -3.06 15.06
CA ARG A 249 24.37 -2.14 15.45
C ARG A 249 24.06 -1.29 16.68
N GLY A 250 22.83 -1.35 17.21
CA GLY A 250 22.44 -0.63 18.42
C GLY A 250 22.39 0.90 18.29
N SER A 251 22.34 1.44 17.07
CA SER A 251 22.42 2.89 16.81
C SER A 251 21.08 3.45 16.34
N LEU A 252 20.22 3.83 17.28
CA LEU A 252 18.92 4.48 16.97
C LEU A 252 19.12 5.82 16.24
N ALA A 253 20.10 6.61 16.68
CA ALA A 253 20.48 7.87 16.05
C ALA A 253 20.90 7.68 14.59
N GLY A 254 21.79 6.72 14.31
CA GLY A 254 22.23 6.42 12.95
C GLY A 254 21.09 5.94 12.06
N ALA A 255 20.19 5.12 12.59
CA ALA A 255 19.00 4.67 11.88
C ALA A 255 18.05 5.85 11.56
N ALA A 256 17.86 6.79 12.50
CA ALA A 256 17.09 8.02 12.27
C ALA A 256 17.71 8.91 11.17
N GLN A 257 19.04 9.01 11.13
CA GLN A 257 19.75 9.75 10.08
C GLN A 257 19.54 9.13 8.69
N ILE A 258 19.60 7.80 8.57
CA ILE A 258 19.28 7.08 7.31
C ILE A 258 17.78 7.27 6.97
N ALA A 259 16.90 7.24 7.97
CA ALA A 259 15.47 7.47 7.80
C ALA A 259 15.15 8.88 7.26
N CYS A 260 15.88 9.92 7.69
CA CYS A 260 15.77 11.26 7.11
C CYS A 260 16.06 11.28 5.60
N ILE A 261 17.09 10.56 5.16
CA ILE A 261 17.43 10.44 3.73
C ILE A 261 16.30 9.72 2.98
N MET A 262 15.76 8.65 3.56
CA MET A 262 14.61 7.93 3.00
C MET A 262 13.36 8.82 2.89
N LEU A 263 13.10 9.67 3.89
CA LEU A 263 12.01 10.64 3.85
C LEU A 263 12.16 11.64 2.71
N VAL A 264 13.38 12.10 2.37
CA VAL A 264 13.60 12.96 1.20
C VAL A 264 13.15 12.26 -0.09
N PHE A 265 13.49 10.98 -0.27
CA PHE A 265 13.03 10.19 -1.42
C PHE A 265 11.51 10.04 -1.46
N VAL A 266 10.90 9.69 -0.33
CA VAL A 266 9.45 9.55 -0.19
C VAL A 266 8.72 10.86 -0.54
N ILE A 267 9.18 11.98 0.00
CA ILE A 267 8.64 13.31 -0.28
C ILE A 267 8.76 13.61 -1.78
N GLY A 268 9.90 13.31 -2.39
CA GLY A 268 10.11 13.44 -3.84
C GLY A 268 9.09 12.64 -4.66
N LEU A 269 8.90 11.36 -4.33
CA LEU A 269 7.91 10.49 -4.97
C LEU A 269 6.49 11.04 -4.80
N MET A 270 6.12 11.48 -3.59
CA MET A 270 4.82 12.10 -3.33
C MET A 270 4.59 13.37 -4.16
N MET A 271 5.62 14.19 -4.36
CA MET A 271 5.51 15.38 -5.21
C MET A 271 5.24 15.00 -6.68
N ILE A 272 5.91 13.96 -7.18
CA ILE A 272 5.72 13.41 -8.54
C ILE A 272 4.29 12.88 -8.70
N GLU A 273 3.84 12.05 -7.75
CA GLU A 273 2.49 11.48 -7.72
C GLU A 273 1.42 12.57 -7.75
N ARG A 274 1.60 13.61 -6.94
CA ARG A 274 0.64 14.71 -6.85
C ARG A 274 0.59 15.53 -8.12
N ALA A 275 1.74 15.77 -8.76
CA ALA A 275 1.81 16.43 -10.06
C ALA A 275 1.11 15.60 -11.15
N ALA A 276 1.25 14.27 -11.11
CA ALA A 276 0.59 13.36 -12.04
C ALA A 276 -0.95 13.35 -11.85
N ARG A 277 -1.46 13.27 -10.61
CA ARG A 277 -2.91 13.29 -10.32
C ARG A 277 -3.59 14.58 -10.75
N ARG A 278 -2.93 15.73 -10.63
CA ARG A 278 -3.48 17.02 -11.09
C ARG A 278 -3.82 16.98 -12.58
N ARG A 279 -2.97 16.38 -13.41
CA ARG A 279 -3.18 16.25 -14.86
C ARG A 279 -4.35 15.32 -15.21
N GLN A 280 -4.64 14.30 -14.39
CA GLN A 280 -5.79 13.42 -14.60
C GLN A 280 -7.14 14.13 -14.41
N ARG A 281 -7.26 15.01 -13.39
CA ARG A 281 -8.51 15.73 -13.10
C ARG A 281 -8.98 16.59 -14.28
N PHE A 282 -8.06 17.18 -15.04
CA PHE A 282 -8.39 17.95 -16.25
C PHE A 282 -8.94 17.10 -17.40
N SER A 283 -8.56 15.81 -17.48
CA SER A 283 -9.01 14.90 -18.55
C SER A 283 -10.34 14.21 -18.21
N SER A 284 -10.63 13.97 -16.92
CA SER A 284 -11.80 13.19 -16.47
C SER A 284 -13.13 13.97 -16.53
N GLN A 285 -13.09 15.29 -16.71
CA GLN A 285 -14.25 16.16 -16.50
C GLN A 285 -15.18 16.30 -17.74
N LYS A 286 -14.92 15.59 -18.85
CA LYS A 286 -15.64 15.83 -20.12
C LYS A 286 -16.10 14.60 -20.94
N THR A 287 -15.99 13.37 -20.46
CA THR A 287 -16.47 12.20 -21.23
C THR A 287 -17.64 11.52 -20.56
N THR A 288 -18.75 11.54 -21.29
CA THR A 288 -19.93 10.68 -21.22
C THR A 288 -19.56 9.23 -20.97
N SER A 289 -20.46 8.51 -20.29
CA SER A 289 -20.44 7.09 -19.94
C SER A 289 -19.57 6.20 -20.85
N ALA A 290 -18.78 5.30 -20.26
CA ALA A 290 -18.02 4.29 -21.00
C ALA A 290 -18.92 3.62 -22.04
N VAL A 291 -18.62 3.76 -23.34
CA VAL A 291 -19.38 3.08 -24.39
C VAL A 291 -19.08 1.58 -24.27
N HIS A 292 -20.09 0.79 -23.90
CA HIS A 292 -19.95 -0.63 -23.56
C HIS A 292 -19.76 -1.53 -24.79
N ASP A 293 -20.19 -1.10 -25.98
CA ASP A 293 -20.21 -1.91 -27.20
C ASP A 293 -19.14 -1.52 -28.23
N ALA A 294 -17.90 -1.31 -27.79
CA ALA A 294 -16.78 -1.10 -28.72
C ALA A 294 -16.18 -2.43 -29.19
N VAL A 295 -16.11 -2.63 -30.52
CA VAL A 295 -15.52 -3.81 -31.16
C VAL A 295 -14.03 -3.93 -30.80
N ARG A 296 -13.66 -5.03 -30.15
CA ARG A 296 -12.28 -5.35 -29.77
C ARG A 296 -11.55 -6.03 -30.92
N LEU A 297 -10.22 -5.90 -30.95
CA LEU A 297 -9.38 -6.52 -31.99
C LEU A 297 -9.34 -8.04 -31.81
N SER A 298 -9.96 -8.81 -32.71
CA SER A 298 -9.85 -10.27 -32.72
C SER A 298 -8.44 -10.70 -33.14
N LEU A 299 -7.69 -11.31 -32.22
CA LEU A 299 -6.37 -11.86 -32.53
C LEU A 299 -6.51 -13.25 -33.19
N THR A 300 -5.82 -13.47 -34.31
CA THR A 300 -5.82 -14.74 -35.05
C THR A 300 -4.45 -15.42 -35.01
N GLY A 301 -4.42 -16.74 -35.26
CA GLY A 301 -3.17 -17.54 -35.30
C GLY A 301 -2.44 -17.60 -33.96
N TRP A 302 -1.11 -17.55 -33.98
CA TRP A 302 -0.24 -17.61 -32.78
C TRP A 302 -0.39 -16.38 -31.86
N LYS A 303 -0.84 -15.23 -32.39
CA LYS A 303 -0.97 -13.98 -31.64
C LYS A 303 -1.98 -14.09 -30.50
N LYS A 304 -3.04 -14.88 -30.67
CA LYS A 304 -4.04 -15.11 -29.61
C LYS A 304 -3.44 -15.86 -28.41
N TRP A 305 -2.57 -16.83 -28.69
CA TRP A 305 -1.88 -17.61 -27.67
C TRP A 305 -0.78 -16.77 -26.99
N ALA A 306 -0.02 -15.99 -27.75
CA ALA A 306 0.96 -15.07 -27.19
C ALA A 306 0.31 -14.05 -26.24
N ALA A 307 -0.85 -13.48 -26.60
CA ALA A 307 -1.60 -12.58 -25.72
C ALA A 307 -2.11 -13.28 -24.45
N MET A 308 -2.60 -14.52 -24.59
CA MET A 308 -3.00 -15.34 -23.45
C MET A 308 -1.82 -15.60 -22.51
N PHE A 309 -0.67 -16.05 -23.03
CA PHE A 309 0.53 -16.32 -22.22
C PHE A 309 1.10 -15.05 -21.57
N ALA A 310 1.11 -13.92 -22.28
CA ALA A 310 1.54 -12.64 -21.73
C ALA A 310 0.69 -12.18 -20.54
N CYS A 311 -0.60 -12.54 -20.51
CA CYS A 311 -1.49 -12.27 -19.37
C CYS A 311 -1.49 -13.38 -18.31
N LEU A 312 -1.23 -14.62 -18.70
CA LEU A 312 -1.21 -15.77 -17.79
C LEU A 312 0.08 -15.81 -16.96
N LEU A 313 1.23 -15.54 -17.55
CA LEU A 313 2.54 -15.64 -16.88
C LEU A 313 2.61 -14.79 -15.61
N PRO A 314 2.19 -13.50 -15.60
CA PRO A 314 2.20 -12.68 -14.38
C PRO A 314 1.24 -13.19 -13.29
N VAL A 315 0.14 -13.83 -13.66
CA VAL A 315 -0.80 -14.44 -12.69
C VAL A 315 -0.17 -15.69 -12.09
N LEU A 316 0.49 -16.51 -12.91
CA LEU A 316 1.17 -17.71 -12.44
C LEU A 316 2.32 -17.35 -11.50
N SER A 317 3.18 -16.41 -11.88
CA SER A 317 4.32 -16.02 -11.07
C SER A 317 3.93 -15.23 -9.82
N GLY A 318 2.98 -14.31 -9.91
CA GLY A 318 2.61 -13.42 -8.80
C GLY A 318 1.63 -14.02 -7.81
N PHE A 319 0.79 -14.97 -8.23
CA PHE A 319 -0.25 -15.54 -7.36
C PHE A 319 -0.16 -17.06 -7.26
N ALA A 320 -0.22 -17.77 -8.38
CA ALA A 320 -0.37 -19.24 -8.36
C ALA A 320 0.84 -19.91 -7.70
N VAL A 321 2.06 -19.53 -8.08
CA VAL A 321 3.31 -20.10 -7.55
C VAL A 321 3.39 -19.92 -6.03
N PRO A 322 3.30 -18.69 -5.45
CA PRO A 322 3.36 -18.56 -4.00
C PRO A 322 2.19 -19.25 -3.29
N PHE A 323 0.97 -19.16 -3.84
CA PHE A 323 -0.20 -19.81 -3.26
C PHE A 323 -0.05 -21.33 -3.18
N PHE A 324 0.42 -21.99 -4.25
CA PHE A 324 0.56 -23.44 -4.26
C PHE A 324 1.73 -23.94 -3.41
N ILE A 325 2.87 -23.24 -3.40
CA ILE A 325 4.02 -23.63 -2.57
C ILE A 325 3.65 -23.55 -1.09
N LEU A 326 3.15 -22.39 -0.66
CA LEU A 326 2.76 -22.18 0.74
C LEU A 326 1.57 -23.06 1.11
N GLY A 327 0.62 -23.27 0.19
CA GLY A 327 -0.54 -24.14 0.40
C GLY A 327 -0.14 -25.60 0.58
N ASN A 328 0.79 -26.10 -0.22
CA ASN A 328 1.30 -27.46 -0.09
C ASN A 328 2.01 -27.68 1.26
N PHE A 329 2.77 -26.70 1.75
CA PHE A 329 3.35 -26.78 3.09
C PHE A 329 2.30 -26.72 4.19
N ALA A 330 1.31 -25.82 4.07
CA ALA A 330 0.24 -25.69 5.05
C ALA A 330 -0.61 -26.96 5.14
N LEU A 331 -0.88 -27.62 4.02
CA LEU A 331 -1.61 -28.90 3.97
C LEU A 331 -0.85 -30.05 4.64
N LYS A 332 0.48 -30.00 4.68
CA LYS A 332 1.30 -30.98 5.40
C LYS A 332 1.38 -30.71 6.90
N ARG A 333 0.99 -29.51 7.35
CA ARG A 333 1.09 -29.05 8.75
C ARG A 333 -0.26 -28.62 9.32
N ILE A 334 -1.31 -29.39 9.02
CA ILE A 334 -2.66 -29.09 9.50
C ILE A 334 -2.74 -29.17 11.04
N ASP A 335 -1.86 -29.92 11.67
CA ASP A 335 -1.69 -29.98 13.13
C ASP A 335 -1.36 -28.61 13.75
N GLN A 336 -0.66 -27.73 13.02
CA GLN A 336 -0.31 -26.39 13.51
C GLN A 336 -1.50 -25.44 13.65
N PHE A 337 -2.67 -25.73 13.05
CA PHE A 337 -3.85 -24.87 13.18
C PHE A 337 -4.31 -24.68 14.63
N VAL A 338 -4.02 -25.65 15.50
CA VAL A 338 -4.43 -25.65 16.91
C VAL A 338 -3.24 -25.27 17.82
N GLU A 339 -2.08 -24.96 17.25
CA GLU A 339 -0.91 -24.61 18.05
C GLU A 339 -1.14 -23.29 18.82
N PRO A 340 -0.91 -23.25 20.14
CA PRO A 340 -1.15 -22.04 20.95
C PRO A 340 -0.40 -20.81 20.44
N ARG A 341 0.80 -21.00 19.88
CA ARG A 341 1.62 -19.92 19.32
C ARG A 341 0.94 -19.27 18.11
N LEU A 342 0.35 -20.08 17.21
CA LEU A 342 -0.39 -19.60 16.06
C LEU A 342 -1.69 -18.90 16.48
N LEU A 343 -2.45 -19.50 17.40
CA LEU A 343 -3.71 -18.93 17.88
C LEU A 343 -3.51 -17.57 18.57
N ASN A 344 -2.46 -17.44 19.39
CA ASN A 344 -2.08 -16.16 19.99
C ASN A 344 -1.69 -15.14 18.92
N ALA A 345 -0.90 -15.55 17.92
CA ALA A 345 -0.51 -14.65 16.83
C ALA A 345 -1.70 -14.21 15.97
N LEU A 346 -2.65 -15.11 15.71
CA LEU A 346 -3.91 -14.81 15.04
C LEU A 346 -4.74 -13.82 15.85
N PHE A 347 -4.89 -14.04 17.16
CA PHE A 347 -5.62 -13.15 18.04
C PHE A 347 -5.00 -11.74 18.07
N HIS A 348 -3.68 -11.65 18.26
CA HIS A 348 -2.96 -10.38 18.22
C HIS A 348 -3.10 -9.67 16.87
N SER A 349 -3.01 -10.42 15.76
CA SER A 349 -3.25 -9.87 14.41
C SER A 349 -4.65 -9.30 14.27
N ILE A 350 -5.69 -10.02 14.69
CA ILE A 350 -7.09 -9.56 14.63
C ILE A 350 -7.29 -8.32 15.53
N LEU A 351 -6.75 -8.33 16.74
CA LEU A 351 -6.84 -7.21 17.68
C LEU A 351 -6.19 -5.95 17.12
N VAL A 352 -4.94 -6.06 16.65
CA VAL A 352 -4.17 -4.94 16.11
C VAL A 352 -4.83 -4.40 14.83
N SER A 353 -5.18 -5.28 13.89
CA SER A 353 -5.82 -4.87 12.63
C SER A 353 -7.21 -4.29 12.84
N GLY A 354 -8.01 -4.85 13.75
CA GLY A 354 -9.34 -4.34 14.13
C GLY A 354 -9.26 -2.97 14.79
N ALA A 355 -8.37 -2.81 15.78
CA ALA A 355 -8.16 -1.53 16.46
C ALA A 355 -7.62 -0.46 15.50
N THR A 356 -6.67 -0.82 14.64
CA THR A 356 -6.13 0.08 13.60
C THR A 356 -7.22 0.48 12.62
N ALA A 357 -8.01 -0.46 12.09
CA ALA A 357 -9.11 -0.15 11.17
C ALA A 357 -10.11 0.82 11.80
N MET A 358 -10.49 0.58 13.06
CA MET A 358 -11.39 1.48 13.78
C MET A 358 -10.80 2.89 13.95
N ALA A 359 -9.57 3.00 14.47
CA ALA A 359 -8.91 4.29 14.69
C ALA A 359 -8.72 5.06 13.38
N THR A 360 -8.24 4.38 12.34
CA THR A 360 -7.95 4.98 11.03
C THR A 360 -9.22 5.44 10.32
N VAL A 361 -10.31 4.67 10.39
CA VAL A 361 -11.61 5.06 9.82
C VAL A 361 -12.21 6.24 10.57
N LEU A 362 -12.11 6.27 11.90
CA LEU A 362 -12.57 7.42 12.69
C LEU A 362 -11.82 8.69 12.31
N LEU A 363 -10.49 8.65 12.28
CA LEU A 363 -9.64 9.79 11.92
C LEU A 363 -9.86 10.21 10.45
N GLY A 364 -9.91 9.25 9.52
CA GLY A 364 -10.15 9.49 8.11
C GLY A 364 -11.55 10.06 7.84
N PHE A 365 -12.56 9.63 8.62
CA PHE A 365 -13.91 10.18 8.53
C PHE A 365 -13.97 11.63 8.99
N VAL A 366 -13.28 11.95 10.09
CA VAL A 366 -13.15 13.34 10.57
C VAL A 366 -12.51 14.22 9.48
N LEU A 367 -11.42 13.77 8.87
CA LEU A 367 -10.74 14.51 7.79
C LEU A 367 -11.64 14.68 6.56
N ALA A 368 -12.24 13.59 6.07
CA ALA A 368 -13.10 13.61 4.89
C ALA A 368 -14.37 14.46 5.12
N TYR A 369 -14.96 14.40 6.32
CA TYR A 369 -16.13 15.21 6.68
C TYR A 369 -15.76 16.69 6.86
N ALA A 370 -14.60 17.00 7.44
CA ALA A 370 -14.09 18.36 7.55
C ALA A 370 -13.81 18.97 6.17
N ALA A 371 -13.22 18.20 5.25
CA ALA A 371 -12.98 18.61 3.86
C ALA A 371 -14.29 18.88 3.10
N ARG A 372 -15.35 18.08 3.35
CA ARG A 372 -16.67 18.29 2.75
C ARG A 372 -17.38 19.54 3.27
N THR A 373 -17.37 19.75 4.59
CA THR A 373 -18.23 20.75 5.26
C THR A 373 -17.60 22.12 5.42
N GLY A 374 -16.27 22.23 5.40
CA GLY A 374 -15.57 23.48 5.69
C GLY A 374 -14.37 23.74 4.79
N HIS A 375 -14.37 24.88 4.09
CA HIS A 375 -13.20 25.42 3.40
C HIS A 375 -12.34 26.24 4.38
N SER A 376 -11.88 25.62 5.47
CA SER A 376 -10.83 26.22 6.32
C SER A 376 -9.47 25.90 5.73
N ARG A 377 -8.55 26.86 5.82
CA ARG A 377 -7.13 26.60 5.49
C ARG A 377 -6.58 25.43 6.31
N VAL A 378 -7.05 25.28 7.56
CA VAL A 378 -6.63 24.21 8.47
C VAL A 378 -7.09 22.83 8.00
N SER A 379 -8.34 22.68 7.52
CA SER A 379 -8.82 21.39 7.00
C SER A 379 -8.11 21.02 5.69
N ASP A 380 -7.88 21.99 4.80
CA ASP A 380 -7.12 21.77 3.56
C ASP A 380 -5.65 21.43 3.82
N THR A 381 -5.02 22.05 4.83
CA THR A 381 -3.66 21.66 5.23
C THR A 381 -3.66 20.32 5.93
N ALA A 382 -4.66 20.02 6.74
CA ALA A 382 -4.75 18.77 7.47
C ALA A 382 -4.83 17.55 6.56
N GLY A 383 -5.71 17.56 5.55
CA GLY A 383 -5.76 16.47 4.55
C GLY A 383 -4.46 16.35 3.75
N ARG A 384 -3.78 17.48 3.49
CA ARG A 384 -2.44 17.46 2.85
C ARG A 384 -1.39 16.82 3.75
N LEU A 385 -1.43 17.09 5.06
CA LEU A 385 -0.49 16.54 6.03
C LEU A 385 -0.78 15.05 6.28
N ALA A 386 -2.05 14.66 6.36
CA ALA A 386 -2.49 13.27 6.46
C ALA A 386 -1.96 12.41 5.31
N SER A 387 -1.92 12.97 4.09
CA SER A 387 -1.40 12.26 2.92
C SER A 387 0.05 11.79 3.05
N PHE A 388 0.87 12.43 3.88
CA PHE A 388 2.26 12.03 4.12
C PHE A 388 2.38 10.65 4.76
N GLY A 389 1.48 10.30 5.68
CA GLY A 389 1.55 9.03 6.42
C GLY A 389 1.63 7.80 5.51
N TYR A 390 0.90 7.81 4.40
CA TYR A 390 0.90 6.73 3.40
C TYR A 390 2.23 6.52 2.69
N GLY A 391 2.98 7.59 2.45
CA GLY A 391 4.28 7.49 1.79
C GLY A 391 5.37 6.99 2.73
N VAL A 392 5.20 7.12 4.05
CA VAL A 392 6.26 6.81 5.01
C VAL A 392 6.38 5.29 5.21
N PRO A 393 7.58 4.73 4.99
CA PRO A 393 7.88 3.32 5.25
C PRO A 393 7.62 2.95 6.72
N GLY A 394 7.18 1.72 6.96
CA GLY A 394 6.91 1.19 8.29
C GLY A 394 8.13 1.23 9.21
N THR A 395 9.34 1.03 8.66
CA THR A 395 10.58 1.11 9.43
C THR A 395 10.90 2.54 9.91
N VAL A 396 10.63 3.53 9.06
CA VAL A 396 10.76 4.96 9.37
C VAL A 396 9.70 5.33 10.43
N LEU A 397 8.44 4.93 10.23
CA LEU A 397 7.38 5.15 11.21
C LEU A 397 7.69 4.49 12.56
N ALA A 398 8.25 3.30 12.58
CA ALA A 398 8.60 2.61 13.82
C ALA A 398 9.54 3.44 14.70
N ILE A 399 10.63 3.94 14.11
CA ILE A 399 11.59 4.79 14.83
C ILE A 399 10.93 6.09 15.29
N GLY A 400 10.16 6.73 14.41
CA GLY A 400 9.50 8.00 14.72
C GLY A 400 8.40 7.89 15.77
N VAL A 401 7.74 6.74 15.87
CA VAL A 401 6.69 6.49 16.85
C VAL A 401 7.27 6.10 18.21
N LEU A 402 8.30 5.25 18.22
CA LEU A 402 8.79 4.64 19.46
C LEU A 402 9.31 5.68 20.46
N PHE A 403 10.17 6.60 20.01
CA PHE A 403 10.79 7.59 20.89
C PHE A 403 9.78 8.50 21.61
N PRO A 404 8.85 9.18 20.91
CA PRO A 404 7.91 10.06 21.58
C PRO A 404 6.85 9.30 22.39
N LEU A 405 6.49 8.07 22.02
CA LEU A 405 5.64 7.24 22.88
C LEU A 405 6.36 6.80 24.16
N ALA A 406 7.64 6.42 24.07
CA ALA A 406 8.43 6.07 25.26
C ALA A 406 8.61 7.27 26.20
N ALA A 407 8.84 8.46 25.63
CA ALA A 407 8.90 9.70 26.41
C ALA A 407 7.57 9.98 27.13
N LEU A 408 6.44 9.74 26.46
CA LEU A 408 5.11 9.89 27.05
C LEU A 408 4.84 8.85 28.15
N ASP A 409 5.16 7.57 27.93
CA ASP A 409 5.03 6.52 28.94
C ASP A 409 5.83 6.86 30.20
N ASN A 410 7.09 7.28 30.03
CA ASN A 410 7.96 7.65 31.15
C ASN A 410 7.46 8.89 31.90
N ALA A 411 6.90 9.87 31.19
CA ALA A 411 6.31 11.06 31.82
C ALA A 411 5.06 10.72 32.63
N ILE A 412 4.21 9.82 32.12
CA ILE A 412 3.02 9.32 32.83
C ILE A 412 3.44 8.52 34.07
N ASP A 413 4.42 7.61 33.93
CA ASP A 413 4.93 6.80 35.04
C ASP A 413 5.54 7.66 36.15
N ALA A 414 6.33 8.66 35.77
CA ALA A 414 6.90 9.61 36.74
C ALA A 414 5.80 10.36 37.50
N GLY A 415 4.80 10.92 36.80
CA GLY A 415 3.69 11.64 37.44
C GLY A 415 2.81 10.76 38.33
N MET A 416 2.55 9.52 37.92
CA MET A 416 1.75 8.57 38.70
C MET A 416 2.47 8.05 39.94
N ARG A 417 3.79 7.84 39.85
CA ARG A 417 4.61 7.52 41.02
C ARG A 417 4.65 8.68 42.01
N GLU A 418 4.83 9.90 41.52
CA GLU A 418 4.89 11.09 42.36
C GLU A 418 3.55 11.38 43.06
N THR A 419 2.44 11.22 42.34
CA THR A 419 1.11 11.61 42.84
C THR A 419 0.42 10.49 43.64
N PHE A 420 0.58 9.24 43.22
CA PHE A 420 -0.18 8.09 43.74
C PHE A 420 0.70 6.96 44.27
N GLY A 421 2.02 7.01 44.12
CA GLY A 421 2.93 5.93 44.50
C GLY A 421 2.80 4.66 43.65
N ILE A 422 2.10 4.74 42.50
CA ILE A 422 1.83 3.59 41.62
C ILE A 422 2.75 3.67 40.40
N SER A 423 3.46 2.57 40.12
CA SER A 423 4.22 2.37 38.88
C SER A 423 3.28 1.94 37.76
N THR A 424 3.07 2.78 36.75
CA THR A 424 2.31 2.42 35.54
C THR A 424 3.14 1.60 34.56
N GLY A 425 4.47 1.72 34.61
CA GLY A 425 5.37 1.09 33.63
C GLY A 425 5.12 1.59 32.20
N LEU A 426 5.52 0.78 31.23
CA LEU A 426 5.40 1.07 29.80
C LEU A 426 4.01 0.69 29.27
N MET A 427 2.99 1.50 29.56
CA MET A 427 1.61 1.21 29.18
C MET A 427 1.38 1.18 27.66
N MET A 428 1.94 2.14 26.93
CA MET A 428 1.76 2.24 25.48
C MET A 428 2.79 1.40 24.72
N THR A 429 4.06 1.57 25.04
CA THR A 429 5.18 0.90 24.36
C THR A 429 5.35 -0.56 24.76
N GLY A 430 4.88 -0.96 25.95
CA GLY A 430 4.85 -2.35 26.39
C GLY A 430 3.66 -3.16 25.85
N THR A 431 2.75 -2.55 25.10
CA THR A 431 1.58 -3.20 24.48
C THR A 431 1.58 -3.03 22.96
N GLY A 432 0.59 -3.60 22.27
CA GLY A 432 0.43 -3.44 20.81
C GLY A 432 0.06 -2.02 20.35
N PHE A 433 -0.02 -1.04 21.26
CA PHE A 433 -0.47 0.32 20.95
C PHE A 433 0.46 1.04 19.96
N ALA A 434 1.79 0.90 20.10
CA ALA A 434 2.74 1.52 19.18
C ALA A 434 2.52 1.04 17.74
N ILE A 435 2.26 -0.26 17.57
CA ILE A 435 1.93 -0.86 16.27
C ILE A 435 0.64 -0.25 15.71
N ILE A 436 -0.42 -0.20 16.53
CA ILE A 436 -1.72 0.35 16.12
C ILE A 436 -1.57 1.80 15.68
N TYR A 437 -0.81 2.61 16.42
CA TYR A 437 -0.56 4.01 16.09
C TYR A 437 0.23 4.16 14.78
N ALA A 438 1.36 3.44 14.62
CA ALA A 438 2.15 3.48 13.40
C ALA A 438 1.34 3.06 12.17
N CYS A 439 0.57 1.97 12.27
CA CYS A 439 -0.29 1.50 11.18
C CYS A 439 -1.44 2.48 10.92
N SER A 440 -1.99 3.12 11.95
CA SER A 440 -3.05 4.12 11.78
C SER A 440 -2.56 5.34 11.00
N VAL A 441 -1.35 5.81 11.29
CA VAL A 441 -0.70 6.91 10.54
C VAL A 441 -0.46 6.49 9.09
N ARG A 442 0.09 5.28 8.88
CA ARG A 442 0.40 4.74 7.54
C ARG A 442 -0.84 4.60 6.66
N PHE A 443 -1.92 4.02 7.19
CA PHE A 443 -3.11 3.68 6.40
C PHE A 443 -4.19 4.78 6.39
N LEU A 444 -3.94 5.93 7.04
CA LEU A 444 -4.90 7.04 7.12
C LEU A 444 -5.34 7.55 5.76
N THR A 445 -4.39 7.79 4.84
CA THR A 445 -4.70 8.31 3.50
C THR A 445 -5.57 7.35 2.70
N MET A 446 -5.40 6.04 2.89
CA MET A 446 -6.20 5.01 2.23
C MET A 446 -7.64 5.02 2.74
N ALA A 447 -7.84 5.17 4.06
CA ALA A 447 -9.16 5.34 4.64
C ALA A 447 -9.82 6.67 4.21
N GLU A 448 -9.09 7.78 4.33
CA GLU A 448 -9.54 9.12 3.94
C GLU A 448 -9.97 9.14 2.46
N GLY A 449 -9.15 8.61 1.55
CA GLY A 449 -9.47 8.57 0.12
C GLY A 449 -10.72 7.72 -0.20
N THR A 450 -10.90 6.60 0.51
CA THR A 450 -12.10 5.75 0.36
C THR A 450 -13.35 6.46 0.85
N LEU A 451 -13.25 7.16 1.98
CA LEU A 451 -14.33 7.92 2.59
C LEU A 451 -14.66 9.18 1.77
N GLU A 452 -13.66 9.89 1.26
CA GLU A 452 -13.83 11.05 0.38
C GLU A 452 -14.56 10.63 -0.90
N ALA A 453 -14.17 9.52 -1.53
CA ALA A 453 -14.86 8.98 -2.70
C ALA A 453 -16.32 8.59 -2.40
N GLY A 454 -16.61 8.11 -1.19
CA GLY A 454 -17.97 7.88 -0.71
C GLY A 454 -18.76 9.18 -0.61
N PHE A 455 -18.19 10.21 0.01
CA PHE A 455 -18.82 11.52 0.15
C PHE A 455 -19.03 12.23 -1.19
N GLN A 456 -18.13 12.06 -2.17
CA GLN A 456 -18.28 12.64 -3.51
C GLN A 456 -19.50 12.09 -4.26
N LYS A 457 -19.97 10.87 -3.93
CA LYS A 457 -21.22 10.31 -4.47
C LYS A 457 -22.47 10.92 -3.84
N LEU A 458 -22.35 11.50 -2.64
CA LEU A 458 -23.47 12.11 -1.93
C LEU A 458 -23.64 13.57 -2.33
N SER A 459 -24.83 13.92 -2.83
CA SER A 459 -25.17 15.29 -3.20
C SER A 459 -24.99 16.26 -2.02
N PRO A 460 -24.36 17.44 -2.22
CA PRO A 460 -24.31 18.50 -1.21
C PRO A 460 -25.70 18.99 -0.76
N HIS A 461 -26.74 18.76 -1.57
CA HIS A 461 -28.11 19.18 -1.27
C HIS A 461 -28.74 18.42 -0.10
N LEU A 462 -28.25 17.22 0.23
CA LEU A 462 -28.73 16.44 1.39
C LEU A 462 -28.52 17.21 2.70
N ASP A 463 -27.40 17.91 2.81
CA ASP A 463 -27.05 18.72 3.98
C ASP A 463 -27.97 19.95 4.12
N MET A 464 -28.45 20.50 3.01
CA MET A 464 -29.37 21.63 2.99
C MET A 464 -30.81 21.20 3.28
N ALA A 465 -31.25 20.07 2.72
CA ALA A 465 -32.58 19.52 2.96
C ALA A 465 -32.79 19.11 4.42
N ALA A 466 -31.82 18.42 5.03
CA ALA A 466 -31.89 18.05 6.44
C ALA A 466 -31.98 19.29 7.36
N ARG A 467 -31.25 20.36 7.02
CA ARG A 467 -31.30 21.63 7.75
C ARG A 467 -32.63 22.38 7.56
N ALA A 468 -33.20 22.36 6.36
CA ALA A 468 -34.53 22.94 6.12
C ALA A 468 -35.61 22.23 6.95
N LEU A 469 -35.41 20.95 7.26
CA LEU A 469 -36.26 20.16 8.17
C LEU A 469 -35.89 20.32 9.67
N GLY A 470 -35.11 21.35 10.02
CA GLY A 470 -34.76 21.68 11.41
C GLY A 470 -33.67 20.83 12.05
N ARG A 471 -32.96 19.97 11.29
CA ARG A 471 -31.89 19.14 11.84
C ARG A 471 -30.58 19.91 12.03
N THR A 472 -29.89 19.67 13.15
CA THR A 472 -28.54 20.21 13.40
C THR A 472 -27.48 19.44 12.60
N GLY A 473 -26.26 19.97 12.47
CA GLY A 473 -25.18 19.32 11.71
C GLY A 473 -24.84 17.91 12.22
N GLY A 474 -24.77 17.73 13.54
CA GLY A 474 -24.56 16.41 14.15
C GLY A 474 -25.74 15.45 13.94
N GLN A 475 -26.98 15.96 13.96
CA GLN A 475 -28.16 15.16 13.63
C GLN A 475 -28.13 14.71 12.17
N THR A 476 -27.90 15.63 11.23
CA THR A 476 -27.73 15.32 9.80
C THR A 476 -26.64 14.28 9.58
N LEU A 477 -25.51 14.41 10.27
CA LEU A 477 -24.42 13.44 10.20
C LEU A 477 -24.88 12.05 10.65
N ARG A 478 -25.47 11.95 11.85
CA ARG A 478 -25.82 10.66 12.47
C ARG A 478 -27.01 9.98 11.79
N THR A 479 -28.03 10.74 11.36
CA THR A 479 -29.29 10.17 10.85
C THR A 479 -29.36 10.07 9.34
N VAL A 480 -28.58 10.87 8.60
CA VAL A 480 -28.63 10.88 7.12
C VAL A 480 -27.30 10.40 6.54
N LEU A 481 -26.21 11.12 6.80
CA LEU A 481 -24.94 10.87 6.12
C LEU A 481 -24.32 9.53 6.52
N LEU A 482 -24.24 9.23 7.82
CA LEU A 482 -23.55 8.04 8.32
C LEU A 482 -24.23 6.73 7.87
N PRO A 483 -25.57 6.59 7.88
CA PRO A 483 -26.26 5.45 7.26
C PRO A 483 -25.97 5.29 5.76
N MET A 484 -25.97 6.39 5.00
CA MET A 484 -25.67 6.36 3.56
C MET A 484 -24.19 6.07 3.27
N MET A 485 -23.30 6.44 4.18
CA MET A 485 -21.85 6.21 4.10
C MET A 485 -21.43 4.82 4.57
N ARG A 486 -22.32 4.00 5.15
CA ARG A 486 -22.00 2.64 5.64
C ARG A 486 -21.18 1.81 4.65
N PRO A 487 -21.52 1.74 3.34
CA PRO A 487 -20.71 0.97 2.39
C PRO A 487 -19.27 1.47 2.26
N ALA A 488 -19.08 2.79 2.23
CA ALA A 488 -17.75 3.41 2.13
C ALA A 488 -16.95 3.22 3.43
N VAL A 489 -17.60 3.35 4.59
CA VAL A 489 -17.00 3.12 5.92
C VAL A 489 -16.57 1.67 6.07
N LEU A 490 -17.44 0.70 5.72
CA LEU A 490 -17.11 -0.72 5.79
C LEU A 490 -16.00 -1.09 4.81
N THR A 491 -16.00 -0.50 3.61
CA THR A 491 -14.92 -0.72 2.62
C THR A 491 -13.60 -0.18 3.15
N ALA A 492 -13.58 1.04 3.69
CA ALA A 492 -12.38 1.63 4.30
C ALA A 492 -11.87 0.78 5.48
N ALA A 493 -12.77 0.33 6.37
CA ALA A 493 -12.42 -0.51 7.51
C ALA A 493 -11.81 -1.84 7.07
N LEU A 494 -12.45 -2.55 6.12
CA LEU A 494 -11.98 -3.83 5.60
C LEU A 494 -10.60 -3.69 4.93
N LEU A 495 -10.44 -2.63 4.14
CA LEU A 495 -9.20 -2.32 3.45
C LEU A 495 -8.04 -2.09 4.44
N VAL A 496 -8.24 -1.24 5.46
CA VAL A 496 -7.23 -0.97 6.49
C VAL A 496 -6.94 -2.22 7.34
N PHE A 497 -7.98 -2.98 7.69
CA PHE A 497 -7.84 -4.21 8.47
C PHE A 497 -6.88 -5.19 7.79
N ILE A 498 -7.08 -5.41 6.48
CA ILE A 498 -6.30 -6.38 5.72
C ILE A 498 -4.88 -5.89 5.47
N GLU A 499 -4.70 -4.61 5.14
CA GLU A 499 -3.37 -4.00 5.02
C GLU A 499 -2.58 -4.11 6.33
N THR A 500 -3.24 -3.88 7.47
CA THR A 500 -2.60 -4.01 8.80
C THR A 500 -2.27 -5.47 9.13
N MET A 501 -3.11 -6.42 8.73
CA MET A 501 -2.89 -7.85 9.01
C MET A 501 -1.61 -8.39 8.34
N LYS A 502 -1.28 -7.89 7.15
CA LYS A 502 -0.06 -8.25 6.41
C LYS A 502 1.14 -7.31 6.66
N GLU A 503 0.97 -6.29 7.50
CA GLU A 503 2.02 -5.30 7.73
C GLU A 503 3.14 -5.92 8.59
N LEU A 504 4.36 -5.97 8.01
CA LEU A 504 5.55 -6.53 8.66
C LEU A 504 6.53 -5.45 9.12
N SER A 505 6.72 -4.40 8.32
CA SER A 505 7.84 -3.47 8.48
C SER A 505 7.78 -2.67 9.78
N ALA A 506 6.60 -2.15 10.12
CA ALA A 506 6.41 -1.47 11.41
C ALA A 506 6.27 -2.47 12.57
N THR A 507 5.60 -3.59 12.36
CA THR A 507 5.25 -4.56 13.42
C THR A 507 6.49 -5.26 13.99
N ILE A 508 7.44 -5.68 13.15
CA ILE A 508 8.65 -6.39 13.62
C ILE A 508 9.53 -5.50 14.50
N MET A 509 9.49 -4.20 14.24
CA MET A 509 10.29 -3.16 14.91
C MET A 509 9.64 -2.63 16.18
N LEU A 510 8.30 -2.59 16.24
CA LEU A 510 7.53 -2.06 17.37
C LEU A 510 6.96 -3.12 18.30
N ARG A 511 7.08 -4.41 17.97
CA ARG A 511 6.48 -5.47 18.79
C ARG A 511 7.10 -5.52 20.19
N PRO A 512 6.29 -5.54 21.26
CA PRO A 512 6.79 -5.83 22.59
C PRO A 512 7.13 -7.32 22.74
N PHE A 513 7.79 -7.67 23.84
CA PHE A 513 8.17 -9.05 24.14
C PHE A 513 6.95 -9.98 24.16
N ASN A 514 7.09 -11.18 23.60
CA ASN A 514 6.02 -12.19 23.48
C ASN A 514 4.77 -11.74 22.73
N PHE A 515 4.84 -10.66 21.96
CA PHE A 515 3.74 -10.17 21.13
C PHE A 515 4.03 -10.44 19.65
N ASN A 516 3.65 -11.62 19.18
CA ASN A 516 3.73 -11.96 17.76
C ASN A 516 2.39 -11.69 17.07
N THR A 517 2.43 -11.05 15.91
CA THR A 517 1.35 -11.07 14.92
C THR A 517 1.62 -12.20 13.92
N LEU A 518 0.65 -12.55 13.08
CA LEU A 518 0.85 -13.52 11.98
C LEU A 518 2.04 -13.12 11.09
N ALA A 519 2.18 -11.83 10.75
CA ALA A 519 3.28 -11.36 9.91
C ALA A 519 4.65 -11.55 10.58
N THR A 520 4.77 -11.19 11.86
CA THR A 520 6.05 -11.34 12.58
C THR A 520 6.36 -12.79 12.91
N LEU A 521 5.33 -13.62 13.13
CA LEU A 521 5.48 -15.07 13.34
C LEU A 521 6.07 -15.73 12.08
N VAL A 522 5.48 -15.43 10.92
CA VAL A 522 5.97 -15.92 9.63
C VAL A 522 7.42 -15.49 9.40
N TYR A 523 7.73 -14.22 9.67
CA TYR A 523 9.08 -13.71 9.55
C TYR A 523 10.07 -14.43 10.48
N GLU A 524 9.70 -14.65 11.75
CA GLU A 524 10.55 -15.35 12.72
C GLU A 524 10.89 -16.77 12.27
N ASP A 525 9.90 -17.54 11.82
CA ASP A 525 10.12 -18.90 11.32
C ASP A 525 10.92 -18.92 10.01
N ALA A 526 10.59 -18.03 9.08
CA ALA A 526 11.31 -17.90 7.81
C ALA A 526 12.78 -17.49 8.01
N SER A 527 13.07 -16.57 8.95
CA SER A 527 14.43 -16.15 9.29
C SER A 527 15.28 -17.30 9.88
N ARG A 528 14.63 -18.31 10.46
CA ARG A 528 15.28 -19.54 10.97
C ARG A 528 15.36 -20.64 9.91
N ALA A 529 15.13 -20.30 8.64
CA ALA A 529 15.05 -21.22 7.51
C ALA A 529 13.97 -22.32 7.66
N LYS A 530 12.91 -22.02 8.43
CA LYS A 530 11.76 -22.91 8.65
C LYS A 530 10.52 -22.37 7.94
N VAL A 531 10.62 -22.16 6.62
CA VAL A 531 9.53 -21.61 5.80
C VAL A 531 8.29 -22.49 5.82
N GLU A 532 8.46 -23.81 5.97
CA GLU A 532 7.33 -24.74 6.08
C GLU A 532 6.52 -24.52 7.37
N ASP A 533 7.16 -24.21 8.50
CA ASP A 533 6.47 -23.94 9.78
C ASP A 533 5.69 -22.61 9.74
N ALA A 534 6.13 -21.67 8.90
CA ALA A 534 5.43 -20.41 8.68
C ALA A 534 4.18 -20.54 7.78
N SER A 535 4.02 -21.66 7.08
CA SER A 535 3.12 -21.77 5.92
C SER A 535 1.65 -21.61 6.27
N VAL A 536 1.19 -22.11 7.42
CA VAL A 536 -0.20 -21.96 7.88
C VAL A 536 -0.53 -20.50 8.15
N ALA A 537 0.31 -19.80 8.91
CA ALA A 537 0.17 -18.37 9.18
C ALA A 537 0.22 -17.54 7.88
N ALA A 538 1.14 -17.87 6.97
CA ALA A 538 1.26 -17.25 5.66
C ALA A 538 -0.03 -17.44 4.83
N MET A 539 -0.61 -18.63 4.84
CA MET A 539 -1.84 -18.94 4.11
C MET A 539 -3.05 -18.18 4.66
N ILE A 540 -3.15 -18.03 5.99
CA ILE A 540 -4.20 -17.20 6.61
C ILE A 540 -4.11 -15.76 6.10
N ILE A 541 -2.90 -15.19 6.04
CA ILE A 541 -2.66 -13.84 5.51
C ILE A 541 -3.06 -13.75 4.03
N VAL A 542 -2.68 -14.72 3.20
CA VAL A 542 -3.01 -14.74 1.76
C VAL A 542 -4.52 -14.83 1.54
N ILE A 543 -5.22 -15.72 2.27
CA ILE A 543 -6.67 -15.87 2.18
C ILE A 543 -7.37 -14.58 2.62
N ALA A 544 -6.93 -13.94 3.70
CA ALA A 544 -7.46 -12.65 4.12
C ALA A 544 -7.24 -11.58 3.03
N GLY A 545 -6.05 -11.54 2.42
CA GLY A 545 -5.70 -10.65 1.31
C GLY A 545 -6.55 -10.83 0.05
N MET A 546 -7.08 -12.03 -0.20
CA MET A 546 -7.93 -12.30 -1.36
C MET A 546 -9.30 -11.62 -1.29
N ILE A 547 -9.84 -11.38 -0.08
CA ILE A 547 -11.17 -10.80 0.13
C ILE A 547 -11.37 -9.46 -0.63
N PRO A 548 -10.51 -8.43 -0.43
CA PRO A 548 -10.66 -7.14 -1.09
C PRO A 548 -10.35 -7.24 -2.58
N VAL A 549 -9.43 -8.13 -2.97
CA VAL A 549 -9.11 -8.36 -4.38
C VAL A 549 -10.31 -8.93 -5.14
N ILE A 550 -11.03 -9.88 -4.55
CA ILE A 550 -12.27 -10.43 -5.14
C ILE A 550 -13.35 -9.35 -5.20
N ALA A 551 -13.48 -8.52 -4.16
CA ALA A 551 -14.44 -7.41 -4.16
C ALA A 551 -14.14 -6.39 -5.28
N VAL A 552 -12.87 -6.02 -5.48
CA VAL A 552 -12.43 -5.15 -6.57
C VAL A 552 -12.69 -5.83 -7.92
N SER A 553 -12.35 -7.10 -8.08
CA SER A 553 -12.55 -7.86 -9.32
C SER A 553 -14.01 -7.87 -9.76
N ARG A 554 -14.94 -8.18 -8.83
CA ARG A 554 -16.39 -8.17 -9.11
C ARG A 554 -16.90 -6.78 -9.54
N SER A 555 -16.34 -5.71 -8.96
CA SER A 555 -16.69 -4.33 -9.36
C SER A 555 -16.23 -3.98 -10.77
N LEU A 556 -15.18 -4.64 -11.26
CA LEU A 556 -14.65 -4.47 -12.62
C LEU A 556 -15.45 -5.30 -13.64
N GLU A 557 -15.97 -6.46 -13.25
CA GLU A 557 -16.80 -7.34 -14.07
C GLU A 557 -18.23 -6.82 -14.21
N GLY A 558 -18.84 -6.27 -13.15
CA GLY A 558 -20.17 -5.66 -13.22
C GLY A 558 -20.25 -4.39 -14.10
N ARG A 559 -19.12 -3.95 -14.66
CA ARG A 559 -18.97 -2.82 -15.59
C ARG A 559 -18.50 -3.25 -16.99
N SER A 560 -18.36 -4.55 -17.25
CA SER A 560 -17.85 -5.14 -18.49
C SER A 560 -18.85 -6.09 -19.12
#